data_AF-A0A822YPF6-F1
#
_entry.id   AF-A0A822YPF6-F1
#
_cell.length_a   1.000
_cell.length_b   1.000
_cell.length_c   1.000
_cell.angle_alpha   90.00
_cell.angle_beta   90.00
_cell.angle_gamma   90.00
#
_symmetry.space_group_name_H-M   'P 1'
#
loop_
_entity.id
_entity.type
_entity.pdbx_description
1 polymer ?
#
loop_
_entity_poly.entity_id
_entity_poly.type
_entity_poly.pdbx_seq_one_letter_code
_entity_poly.pdbx_strand_id
1 'polypeptide(L)'
;MAGAGEDLSSFSGSAVSPTLDASNSQVEGAVADSQDTDDSKLGFKRPEMYKSSLAGTVEPYDRHIFLCYKNAESWPSRVEDAQFDRLPRLLAAVLKSRKNDIRGQTRLALCEGRDGTESSNGDILIFPEMVRYRGLTHFDVDNFVEDVLVKGTAWASGVSEALTGYHVFVCCHGSRDRRCGVCGPVLVDKFKEEIELRGLKDQVFVSPCSHVGGHKYAGNLIIFSQDSEGKVSGHWYGYVTPDDVPTLLDQHIAKGEIVEKLWRGQMGSSKERKVDDLKLQENGGTAYPNGANLEIREKETQGSSTKGNMKDSSSCCQGAKGFSCCRDERKEEKSGIENKPNAKYGLCSLSAWMETWEKDDFLAAAAVIGAVASIAVAYSFYKRSG
;
A
#
# COMPACT_ATOMS: atom_id res chain seq x y z
N MET A 1 65.86 38.14 -9.14
CA MET A 1 64.47 38.39 -9.57
C MET A 1 63.74 38.86 -8.32
N ALA A 2 63.63 40.16 -8.04
CA ALA A 2 62.74 41.14 -8.70
C ALA A 2 61.25 40.80 -8.44
N GLY A 3 60.41 41.67 -7.84
CA GLY A 3 60.63 43.01 -7.24
C GLY A 3 59.31 43.79 -7.14
N ALA A 4 59.20 44.77 -6.21
CA ALA A 4 58.00 45.58 -5.89
C ALA A 4 56.76 44.77 -5.43
N GLY A 5 55.74 45.28 -4.73
CA GLY A 5 55.41 46.58 -4.11
C GLY A 5 54.14 46.40 -3.24
N GLU A 6 53.57 47.36 -2.50
CA GLU A 6 53.99 48.74 -2.16
C GLU A 6 53.16 49.24 -0.91
N ASP A 7 52.99 50.55 -0.72
CA ASP A 7 52.58 51.26 0.51
C ASP A 7 51.12 51.16 1.05
N LEU A 8 51.02 51.50 2.34
CA LEU A 8 49.81 51.96 3.05
C LEU A 8 49.56 53.46 2.81
N SER A 9 48.30 53.91 2.66
CA SER A 9 47.75 55.07 3.42
C SER A 9 46.34 55.52 3.01
N SER A 10 45.51 55.83 4.03
CA SER A 10 44.41 56.84 4.08
C SER A 10 43.31 56.85 3.00
N PHE A 11 42.02 56.95 3.34
CA PHE A 11 41.43 58.21 3.83
C PHE A 11 40.16 58.04 4.69
N SER A 12 39.62 59.17 5.17
CA SER A 12 38.69 59.31 6.31
C SER A 12 37.19 59.41 5.99
N GLY A 13 36.36 59.17 7.02
CA GLY A 13 34.99 59.70 7.16
C GLY A 13 33.88 58.64 6.97
N SER A 14 32.76 58.66 7.70
CA SER A 14 32.32 59.53 8.81
C SER A 14 31.35 58.78 9.72
N ALA A 15 31.30 59.13 11.01
CA ALA A 15 30.29 58.62 11.92
C ALA A 15 28.98 59.42 11.78
N VAL A 16 27.87 58.73 11.48
CA VAL A 16 26.51 59.23 11.63
C VAL A 16 25.61 58.07 12.05
N SER A 17 25.15 58.07 13.31
CA SER A 17 24.00 57.26 13.73
C SER A 17 22.71 57.91 13.18
N PRO A 18 21.60 57.16 13.03
CA PRO A 18 20.65 57.15 14.15
C PRO A 18 19.76 55.89 14.28
N THR A 19 18.81 56.01 15.20
CA THR A 19 17.54 55.25 15.36
C THR A 19 17.62 53.76 15.68
N LEU A 20 17.43 53.49 16.98
CA LEU A 20 16.67 52.36 17.47
C LEU A 20 15.33 52.26 16.73
N ASP A 21 14.92 51.04 16.36
CA ASP A 21 13.51 50.72 16.23
C ASP A 21 13.25 49.32 16.81
N ALA A 22 12.23 49.22 17.66
CA ALA A 22 11.91 48.01 18.39
C ALA A 22 10.72 47.30 17.73
N SER A 23 10.95 46.13 17.14
CA SER A 23 9.90 45.19 16.69
C SER A 23 10.48 43.81 16.40
N ASN A 24 10.66 42.98 17.45
CA ASN A 24 10.97 41.56 17.28
C ASN A 24 10.26 40.70 18.33
N SER A 25 8.99 40.35 18.08
CA SER A 25 8.24 39.37 18.89
C SER A 25 6.89 38.97 18.26
N GLN A 26 6.86 38.53 16.99
CA GLN A 26 5.59 38.03 16.39
C GLN A 26 5.74 37.10 15.17
N VAL A 27 6.50 35.99 15.30
CA VAL A 27 6.54 34.93 14.25
C VAL A 27 6.37 33.51 14.83
N GLU A 28 6.79 33.24 16.06
CA GLU A 28 6.75 31.87 16.65
C GLU A 28 5.32 31.35 16.94
N GLY A 29 4.32 32.25 17.10
CA GLY A 29 2.96 31.86 17.48
C GLY A 29 2.12 31.19 16.39
N ALA A 30 2.36 31.48 15.11
CA ALA A 30 1.50 31.01 14.01
C ALA A 30 1.82 29.58 13.53
N VAL A 31 3.05 29.11 13.74
CA VAL A 31 3.50 27.78 13.30
C VAL A 31 3.02 26.69 14.27
N ALA A 32 3.05 26.95 15.58
CA ALA A 32 2.58 26.00 16.58
C ALA A 32 1.06 25.73 16.49
N ASP A 33 0.25 26.79 16.33
CA ASP A 33 -1.21 26.69 16.26
C ASP A 33 -1.70 25.99 14.96
N SER A 34 -0.97 26.19 13.84
CA SER A 34 -1.25 25.48 12.59
C SER A 34 -0.82 24.00 12.60
N GLN A 35 0.24 23.65 13.33
CA GLN A 35 0.66 22.25 13.49
C GLN A 35 -0.28 21.44 14.39
N ASP A 36 -0.66 21.96 15.57
CA ASP A 36 -1.55 21.23 16.49
C ASP A 36 -2.99 21.09 15.92
N THR A 37 -3.43 22.06 15.12
CA THR A 37 -4.72 21.99 14.41
C THR A 37 -4.73 21.10 13.15
N ASP A 38 -3.58 20.66 12.62
CA ASP A 38 -3.51 19.62 11.57
C ASP A 38 -3.32 18.22 12.19
N ASP A 39 -2.51 18.09 13.26
CA ASP A 39 -2.34 16.84 14.01
C ASP A 39 -3.66 16.34 14.64
N SER A 40 -4.45 17.24 15.22
CA SER A 40 -5.80 16.93 15.75
C SER A 40 -6.84 16.56 14.68
N LYS A 41 -6.59 16.81 13.39
CA LYS A 41 -7.49 16.46 12.27
C LYS A 41 -7.01 15.25 11.46
N LEU A 42 -5.69 15.14 11.29
CA LEU A 42 -5.04 14.22 10.37
C LEU A 42 -3.95 13.36 10.99
N GLY A 43 -3.25 13.85 12.02
CA GLY A 43 -2.17 13.16 12.72
C GLY A 43 -2.65 12.21 13.81
N PHE A 44 -1.93 12.12 14.93
CA PHE A 44 -2.12 11.10 15.97
C PHE A 44 -2.97 11.57 17.16
N LYS A 45 -3.26 12.88 17.27
CA LYS A 45 -4.13 13.45 18.33
C LYS A 45 -5.63 13.50 17.98
N ARG A 46 -6.07 12.79 16.93
CA ARG A 46 -7.45 12.88 16.44
C ARG A 46 -8.46 12.39 17.49
N PRO A 47 -9.49 13.17 17.83
CA PRO A 47 -10.35 12.90 18.99
C PRO A 47 -11.23 11.65 18.85
N GLU A 48 -11.39 11.08 17.66
CA GLU A 48 -12.12 9.83 17.43
C GLU A 48 -11.28 8.55 17.58
N MET A 49 -9.95 8.66 17.73
CA MET A 49 -9.10 7.50 17.96
C MET A 49 -9.51 6.76 19.23
N TYR A 50 -9.47 5.43 19.18
CA TYR A 50 -9.86 4.52 20.26
C TYR A 50 -11.34 4.59 20.74
N LYS A 51 -12.19 5.46 20.19
CA LYS A 51 -13.62 5.57 20.57
C LYS A 51 -14.52 4.44 20.07
N SER A 52 -14.04 3.59 19.15
CA SER A 52 -14.82 2.46 18.63
C SER A 52 -13.95 1.23 18.47
N SER A 53 -14.50 0.05 18.77
CA SER A 53 -13.78 -1.22 18.62
C SER A 53 -13.22 -1.40 17.20
N LEU A 54 -11.94 -1.76 17.16
CA LEU A 54 -11.20 -2.07 15.93
C LEU A 54 -11.43 -3.52 15.47
N ALA A 55 -11.62 -4.45 16.41
CA ALA A 55 -11.56 -5.88 16.17
C ALA A 55 -12.74 -6.36 15.30
N GLY A 56 -12.45 -6.89 14.11
CA GLY A 56 -13.45 -7.32 13.12
C GLY A 56 -13.81 -6.25 12.08
N THR A 57 -13.08 -5.12 12.02
CA THR A 57 -13.23 -4.09 10.98
C THR A 57 -12.50 -4.42 9.67
N VAL A 58 -11.92 -5.61 9.55
CA VAL A 58 -11.34 -6.16 8.31
C VAL A 58 -12.32 -7.15 7.72
N GLU A 59 -12.73 -6.95 6.47
CA GLU A 59 -13.51 -7.99 5.77
C GLU A 59 -12.61 -9.21 5.51
N PRO A 60 -13.13 -10.44 5.65
CA PRO A 60 -12.39 -11.66 5.33
C PRO A 60 -11.82 -11.64 3.91
N TYR A 61 -10.61 -12.18 3.77
CA TYR A 61 -9.94 -12.40 2.49
C TYR A 61 -8.83 -13.44 2.70
N ASP A 62 -8.44 -14.15 1.64
CA ASP A 62 -7.58 -15.33 1.74
C ASP A 62 -6.13 -15.04 1.34
N ARG A 63 -5.90 -14.14 0.39
CA ARG A 63 -4.59 -13.81 -0.17
C ARG A 63 -4.36 -12.31 -0.30
N HIS A 64 -3.19 -11.81 0.09
CA HIS A 64 -2.73 -10.45 -0.21
C HIS A 64 -1.59 -10.49 -1.23
N ILE A 65 -1.74 -9.71 -2.30
CA ILE A 65 -0.70 -9.44 -3.29
C ILE A 65 -0.25 -8.00 -3.12
N PHE A 66 1.06 -7.77 -3.00
CA PHE A 66 1.66 -6.46 -3.11
C PHE A 66 2.49 -6.40 -4.39
N LEU A 67 2.22 -5.40 -5.23
CA LEU A 67 3.07 -5.05 -6.36
C LEU A 67 4.03 -3.93 -5.93
N CYS A 68 5.33 -4.23 -5.89
CA CYS A 68 6.40 -3.26 -5.70
C CYS A 68 6.40 -2.28 -6.88
N TYR A 69 6.06 -1.01 -6.66
CA TYR A 69 5.94 -0.06 -7.76
C TYR A 69 6.01 1.41 -7.32
N LYS A 70 7.14 2.07 -7.65
CA LYS A 70 7.43 3.48 -7.35
C LYS A 70 7.27 3.80 -5.85
N ASN A 71 7.19 5.09 -5.51
CA ASN A 71 7.01 5.60 -4.14
C ASN A 71 5.57 6.08 -3.87
N ALA A 72 5.22 6.22 -2.60
CA ALA A 72 3.87 6.58 -2.16
C ALA A 72 3.41 7.96 -2.65
N GLU A 73 4.34 8.89 -2.89
CA GLU A 73 4.07 10.23 -3.41
C GLU A 73 3.65 10.21 -4.88
N SER A 74 4.15 9.25 -5.67
CA SER A 74 3.82 9.10 -7.10
C SER A 74 2.46 8.45 -7.37
N TRP A 75 1.85 7.80 -6.36
CA TRP A 75 0.61 7.06 -6.58
C TRP A 75 -0.59 8.01 -6.71
N PRO A 76 -1.44 7.87 -7.75
CA PRO A 76 -2.71 8.57 -7.84
C PRO A 76 -3.69 8.05 -6.78
N SER A 77 -4.78 8.79 -6.56
CA SER A 77 -5.81 8.41 -5.57
C SER A 77 -6.41 7.00 -5.79
N ARG A 78 -6.28 6.46 -7.01
CA ARG A 78 -6.71 5.14 -7.47
C ARG A 78 -5.61 4.53 -8.31
N VAL A 79 -4.94 3.51 -7.80
CA VAL A 79 -3.84 2.83 -8.50
C VAL A 79 -4.31 2.04 -9.73
N GLU A 80 -5.63 1.92 -9.92
CA GLU A 80 -6.29 1.34 -11.08
C GLU A 80 -6.74 2.36 -12.15
N ASP A 81 -6.57 3.67 -11.92
CA ASP A 81 -7.05 4.70 -12.84
C ASP A 81 -6.35 4.65 -14.22
N ALA A 82 -7.10 4.97 -15.28
CA ALA A 82 -6.65 4.86 -16.66
C ALA A 82 -5.40 5.71 -17.01
N GLN A 83 -5.16 6.78 -16.25
CA GLN A 83 -4.04 7.71 -16.41
C GLN A 83 -2.78 7.28 -15.65
N PHE A 84 -2.84 6.19 -14.88
CA PHE A 84 -1.68 5.63 -14.19
C PHE A 84 -0.94 4.63 -15.09
N ASP A 85 0.29 4.31 -14.66
CA ASP A 85 1.17 3.36 -15.34
C ASP A 85 0.49 2.03 -15.67
N ARG A 86 0.89 1.49 -16.82
CA ARG A 86 0.24 0.36 -17.47
C ARG A 86 0.24 -0.92 -16.62
N LEU A 87 1.31 -1.20 -15.87
CA LEU A 87 1.47 -2.45 -15.12
C LEU A 87 0.48 -2.57 -13.94
N PRO A 88 0.45 -1.66 -12.94
CA PRO A 88 -0.55 -1.68 -11.86
C PRO A 88 -1.99 -1.77 -12.37
N ARG A 89 -2.32 -0.98 -13.40
CA ARG A 89 -3.64 -0.94 -14.00
C ARG A 89 -4.02 -2.26 -14.68
N LEU A 90 -3.13 -2.87 -15.46
CA LEU A 90 -3.40 -4.16 -16.09
C LEU A 90 -3.51 -5.28 -15.06
N LEU A 91 -2.62 -5.34 -14.06
CA LEU A 91 -2.71 -6.34 -12.99
C LEU A 91 -4.04 -6.24 -12.24
N ALA A 92 -4.45 -5.02 -11.85
CA ALA A 92 -5.75 -4.80 -11.21
C ALA A 92 -6.94 -5.20 -12.12
N ALA A 93 -6.85 -4.94 -13.42
CA ALA A 93 -7.88 -5.32 -14.39
C ALA A 93 -8.00 -6.83 -14.58
N VAL A 94 -6.88 -7.54 -14.72
CA VAL A 94 -6.85 -9.01 -14.93
C VAL A 94 -7.26 -9.75 -13.66
N LEU A 95 -6.80 -9.33 -12.47
CA LEU A 95 -7.30 -9.89 -11.20
C LEU A 95 -8.81 -9.73 -11.03
N LYS A 96 -9.37 -8.61 -11.51
CA LYS A 96 -10.81 -8.32 -11.46
C LYS A 96 -11.62 -9.13 -12.47
N SER A 97 -11.10 -9.37 -13.68
CA SER A 97 -11.78 -10.17 -14.71
C SER A 97 -11.70 -11.67 -14.40
N ARG A 98 -10.55 -12.17 -13.94
CA ARG A 98 -10.29 -13.58 -13.57
C ARG A 98 -10.73 -13.93 -12.13
N LYS A 99 -11.47 -13.05 -11.43
CA LYS A 99 -11.81 -13.22 -10.00
C LYS A 99 -12.45 -14.58 -9.66
N ASN A 100 -13.26 -15.15 -10.56
CA ASN A 100 -13.93 -16.43 -10.34
C ASN A 100 -13.03 -17.65 -10.57
N ASP A 101 -11.92 -17.47 -11.28
CA ASP A 101 -10.95 -18.52 -11.62
C ASP A 101 -9.83 -18.59 -10.58
N ILE A 102 -9.53 -17.45 -9.94
CA ILE A 102 -8.55 -17.33 -8.85
C ILE A 102 -9.12 -17.98 -7.58
N ARG A 103 -8.33 -18.83 -6.94
CA ARG A 103 -8.71 -19.48 -5.68
C ARG A 103 -8.69 -18.48 -4.53
N GLY A 104 -9.82 -18.34 -3.83
CA GLY A 104 -9.97 -17.48 -2.66
C GLY A 104 -10.06 -15.99 -3.00
N GLN A 105 -10.52 -15.19 -2.03
CA GLN A 105 -10.60 -13.75 -2.16
C GLN A 105 -9.20 -13.13 -2.06
N THR A 106 -8.66 -12.75 -3.21
CA THR A 106 -7.38 -12.05 -3.34
C THR A 106 -7.57 -10.52 -3.22
N ARG A 107 -6.67 -9.86 -2.48
CA ARG A 107 -6.50 -8.39 -2.44
C ARG A 107 -5.22 -7.98 -3.17
N LEU A 108 -5.25 -6.83 -3.83
CA LEU A 108 -4.08 -6.17 -4.41
C LEU A 108 -3.84 -4.84 -3.69
N ALA A 109 -2.59 -4.58 -3.34
CA ALA A 109 -2.06 -3.27 -2.97
C ALA A 109 -0.76 -3.01 -3.74
N LEU A 110 -0.29 -1.77 -3.75
CA LEU A 110 1.10 -1.44 -4.09
C LEU A 110 1.94 -1.35 -2.82
N CYS A 111 3.24 -1.58 -2.95
CA CYS A 111 4.22 -1.18 -1.95
C CYS A 111 5.45 -0.58 -2.62
N GLU A 112 6.30 0.05 -1.82
CA GLU A 112 7.63 0.46 -2.29
C GLU A 112 8.58 -0.74 -2.30
N GLY A 113 9.58 -0.69 -3.18
CA GLY A 113 10.66 -1.66 -3.23
C GLY A 113 11.47 -1.72 -1.93
N ARG A 114 12.03 -2.89 -1.60
CA ARG A 114 12.80 -3.12 -0.35
C ARG A 114 14.01 -2.17 -0.21
N ASP A 115 14.55 -1.71 -1.32
CA ASP A 115 15.68 -0.80 -1.45
C ASP A 115 15.27 0.65 -1.79
N GLY A 116 13.97 0.93 -1.96
CA GLY A 116 13.47 2.23 -2.40
C GLY A 116 13.85 2.61 -3.83
N THR A 117 14.41 1.70 -4.63
CA THR A 117 14.82 1.99 -6.02
C THR A 117 13.84 1.43 -7.04
N GLU A 118 13.91 1.97 -8.25
CA GLU A 118 13.14 1.46 -9.39
C GLU A 118 13.54 0.04 -9.82
N SER A 119 14.65 -0.51 -9.32
CA SER A 119 15.06 -1.89 -9.66
C SER A 119 14.14 -2.96 -9.07
N SER A 120 13.39 -2.62 -8.02
CA SER A 120 12.33 -3.46 -7.44
C SER A 120 10.96 -3.27 -8.13
N ASN A 121 10.84 -2.38 -9.13
CA ASN A 121 9.56 -2.14 -9.81
C ASN A 121 9.12 -3.37 -10.61
N GLY A 122 7.89 -3.82 -10.37
CA GLY A 122 7.33 -5.03 -10.99
C GLY A 122 7.50 -6.29 -10.13
N ASP A 123 8.16 -6.21 -8.98
CA ASP A 123 8.20 -7.36 -8.07
C ASP A 123 6.83 -7.59 -7.43
N ILE A 124 6.44 -8.86 -7.30
CA ILE A 124 5.17 -9.28 -6.70
C ILE A 124 5.45 -10.07 -5.42
N LEU A 125 4.95 -9.56 -4.29
CA LEU A 125 4.96 -10.26 -3.00
C LEU A 125 3.58 -10.90 -2.79
N ILE A 126 3.53 -12.19 -2.43
CA ILE A 126 2.27 -12.92 -2.19
C ILE A 126 2.26 -13.54 -0.80
N PHE A 127 1.17 -13.29 -0.07
CA PHE A 127 0.86 -13.88 1.24
C PHE A 127 -0.51 -14.55 1.15
N PRO A 128 -0.73 -15.76 1.72
CA PRO A 128 0.12 -16.48 2.65
C PRO A 128 1.33 -17.22 2.04
N GLU A 129 1.52 -17.21 0.72
CA GLU A 129 2.54 -18.01 0.04
C GLU A 129 4.00 -17.65 0.37
N MET A 130 4.26 -16.53 1.07
CA MET A 130 5.59 -16.04 1.46
C MET A 130 6.59 -16.09 0.29
N VAL A 131 6.19 -15.56 -0.86
CA VAL A 131 7.00 -15.60 -2.10
C VAL A 131 7.09 -14.22 -2.76
N ARG A 132 8.28 -13.90 -3.27
CA ARG A 132 8.56 -12.77 -4.15
C ARG A 132 8.81 -13.30 -5.56
N TYR A 133 8.04 -12.84 -6.54
CA TYR A 133 8.39 -12.96 -7.95
C TYR A 133 9.05 -11.66 -8.41
N ARG A 134 10.11 -11.73 -9.20
CA ARG A 134 10.85 -10.54 -9.64
C ARG A 134 10.47 -10.07 -11.05
N GLY A 135 10.44 -8.75 -11.25
CA GLY A 135 10.47 -8.10 -12.56
C GLY A 135 9.25 -8.38 -13.46
N LEU A 136 8.04 -8.50 -12.91
CA LEU A 136 6.83 -8.64 -13.71
C LEU A 136 6.65 -7.39 -14.60
N THR A 137 6.62 -7.57 -15.93
CA THR A 137 6.32 -6.47 -16.84
C THR A 137 4.84 -6.47 -17.24
N HIS A 138 4.41 -5.39 -17.90
CA HIS A 138 3.04 -5.28 -18.40
C HIS A 138 2.70 -6.28 -19.54
N PHE A 139 3.70 -6.96 -20.11
CA PHE A 139 3.51 -8.05 -21.09
C PHE A 139 3.24 -9.40 -20.43
N ASP A 140 3.64 -9.56 -19.17
CA ASP A 140 3.63 -10.85 -18.47
C ASP A 140 2.34 -11.10 -17.66
N VAL A 141 1.56 -10.05 -17.41
CA VAL A 141 0.44 -10.03 -16.45
C VAL A 141 -0.54 -11.20 -16.64
N ASP A 142 -1.00 -11.46 -17.86
CA ASP A 142 -1.97 -12.52 -18.14
C ASP A 142 -1.39 -13.91 -17.84
N ASN A 143 -0.14 -14.18 -18.26
CA ASN A 143 0.55 -15.44 -18.02
C ASN A 143 0.85 -15.63 -16.52
N PHE A 144 1.27 -14.58 -15.82
CA PHE A 144 1.51 -14.61 -14.38
C PHE A 144 0.24 -14.93 -13.59
N VAL A 145 -0.89 -14.26 -13.88
CA VAL A 145 -2.17 -14.53 -13.20
C VAL A 145 -2.65 -15.95 -13.51
N GLU A 146 -2.53 -16.40 -14.75
CA GLU A 146 -2.90 -17.75 -15.17
C GLU A 146 -2.07 -18.83 -14.44
N ASP A 147 -0.74 -18.73 -14.46
CA ASP A 147 0.13 -19.74 -13.84
C ASP A 147 0.07 -19.69 -12.32
N VAL A 148 0.27 -18.53 -11.70
CA VAL A 148 0.45 -18.43 -10.24
C VAL A 148 -0.88 -18.43 -9.49
N LEU A 149 -1.90 -17.73 -9.99
CA LEU A 149 -3.11 -17.44 -9.21
C LEU A 149 -4.31 -18.32 -9.56
N VAL A 150 -4.39 -18.79 -10.82
CA VAL A 150 -5.43 -19.70 -11.30
C VAL A 150 -4.97 -21.16 -11.19
N LYS A 151 -3.86 -21.54 -11.84
CA LYS A 151 -3.32 -22.91 -11.79
C LYS A 151 -2.67 -23.24 -10.44
N GLY A 152 -1.96 -22.29 -9.84
CA GLY A 152 -1.18 -22.50 -8.62
C GLY A 152 0.18 -23.14 -8.88
N THR A 153 0.78 -22.87 -10.05
CA THR A 153 2.09 -23.34 -10.48
C THR A 153 3.13 -22.21 -10.43
N ALA A 154 4.42 -22.55 -10.44
CA ALA A 154 5.47 -21.55 -10.57
C ALA A 154 5.32 -20.77 -11.90
N TRP A 155 5.57 -19.46 -11.87
CA TRP A 155 5.52 -18.61 -13.05
C TRP A 155 6.66 -18.99 -14.02
N ALA A 156 6.32 -19.46 -15.22
CA ALA A 156 7.29 -20.06 -16.15
C ALA A 156 8.43 -19.12 -16.60
N SER A 157 8.19 -17.81 -16.63
CA SER A 157 9.16 -16.79 -17.06
C SER A 157 9.88 -16.09 -15.90
N GLY A 158 9.51 -16.39 -14.64
CA GLY A 158 9.89 -15.61 -13.48
C GLY A 158 10.96 -16.25 -12.61
N VAL A 159 11.76 -15.42 -11.94
CA VAL A 159 12.55 -15.84 -10.76
C VAL A 159 11.68 -15.65 -9.52
N SER A 160 11.52 -16.72 -8.74
CA SER A 160 10.84 -16.69 -7.44
C SER A 160 11.82 -16.87 -6.29
N GLU A 161 11.58 -16.15 -5.20
CA GLU A 161 12.37 -16.19 -3.97
C GLU A 161 11.43 -16.38 -2.78
N ALA A 162 11.82 -17.23 -1.82
CA ALA A 162 11.11 -17.34 -0.55
C ALA A 162 11.33 -16.07 0.30
N LEU A 163 10.26 -15.56 0.88
CA LEU A 163 10.28 -14.51 1.88
C LEU A 163 10.49 -15.11 3.27
N THR A 164 11.22 -14.40 4.12
CA THR A 164 11.55 -14.84 5.49
C THR A 164 11.37 -13.69 6.47
N GLY A 165 11.12 -14.00 7.74
CA GLY A 165 10.91 -12.99 8.78
C GLY A 165 9.55 -12.29 8.69
N TYR A 166 9.51 -11.04 9.17
CA TYR A 166 8.32 -10.23 9.33
C TYR A 166 8.24 -9.15 8.23
N HIS A 167 7.08 -9.04 7.59
CA HIS A 167 6.81 -8.01 6.58
C HIS A 167 5.71 -7.05 7.09
N VAL A 168 6.12 -5.82 7.38
CA VAL A 168 5.27 -4.73 7.88
C VAL A 168 4.94 -3.78 6.72
N PHE A 169 3.67 -3.73 6.33
CA PHE A 169 3.19 -2.81 5.31
C PHE A 169 2.42 -1.66 5.97
N VAL A 170 2.95 -0.44 5.87
CA VAL A 170 2.36 0.76 6.50
C VAL A 170 1.66 1.60 5.44
N CYS A 171 0.42 2.01 5.68
CA CYS A 171 -0.35 2.77 4.70
C CYS A 171 0.14 4.23 4.59
N CYS A 172 0.78 4.59 3.49
CA CYS A 172 1.33 5.94 3.24
C CYS A 172 0.61 6.69 2.10
N HIS A 173 -0.52 6.16 1.61
CA HIS A 173 -1.17 6.61 0.38
C HIS A 173 -1.89 7.98 0.49
N GLY A 174 -1.13 9.07 0.56
CA GLY A 174 -1.63 10.42 0.84
C GLY A 174 -2.63 10.98 -0.18
N SER A 175 -2.48 10.63 -1.46
CA SER A 175 -3.38 11.05 -2.55
C SER A 175 -4.77 10.39 -2.49
N ARG A 176 -4.89 9.24 -1.81
CA ARG A 176 -6.16 8.56 -1.52
C ARG A 176 -6.70 8.90 -0.14
N ASP A 177 -5.81 8.99 0.84
CA ASP A 177 -6.17 9.27 2.22
C ASP A 177 -5.11 10.18 2.86
N ARG A 178 -5.45 11.46 2.98
CA ARG A 178 -4.57 12.48 3.56
C ARG A 178 -4.10 12.12 4.97
N ARG A 179 -4.86 11.35 5.75
CA ARG A 179 -4.45 10.90 7.10
C ARG A 179 -3.36 9.84 7.03
N CYS A 180 -3.43 8.94 6.04
CA CYS A 180 -2.36 7.98 5.79
C CYS A 180 -1.13 8.66 5.19
N GLY A 181 -1.29 9.72 4.39
CA GLY A 181 -0.17 10.56 3.93
C GLY A 181 0.56 11.29 5.06
N VAL A 182 -0.13 11.67 6.14
CA VAL A 182 0.48 12.30 7.32
C VAL A 182 1.04 11.26 8.30
N CYS A 183 0.25 10.27 8.72
CA CYS A 183 0.67 9.29 9.72
C CYS A 183 1.65 8.24 9.19
N GLY A 184 1.51 7.82 7.93
CA GLY A 184 2.23 6.68 7.37
C GLY A 184 3.75 6.85 7.37
N PRO A 185 4.30 7.93 6.78
CA PRO A 185 5.75 8.18 6.76
C PRO A 185 6.36 8.21 8.16
N VAL A 186 5.73 8.89 9.11
CA VAL A 186 6.20 8.98 10.51
C VAL A 186 6.29 7.59 11.16
N LEU A 187 5.32 6.71 10.91
CA LEU A 187 5.38 5.33 11.40
C LEU A 187 6.48 4.52 10.71
N VAL A 188 6.66 4.66 9.40
CA VAL A 188 7.72 3.96 8.65
C VAL A 188 9.10 4.33 9.18
N ASP A 189 9.35 5.62 9.39
CA ASP A 189 10.64 6.09 9.92
C ASP A 189 10.85 5.63 11.36
N LYS A 190 9.80 5.68 12.21
CA LYS A 190 9.89 5.16 13.59
C LYS A 190 10.16 3.65 13.63
N PHE A 191 9.55 2.88 12.73
CA PHE A 191 9.85 1.45 12.59
C PHE A 191 11.31 1.22 12.18
N LYS A 192 11.82 1.95 11.18
CA LYS A 192 13.23 1.84 10.73
C LYS A 192 14.21 2.14 11.86
N GLU A 193 13.95 3.19 12.65
CA GLU A 193 14.74 3.56 13.84
C GLU A 193 14.76 2.42 14.89
N GLU A 194 13.59 1.96 15.32
CA GLU A 194 13.49 0.93 16.37
C GLU A 194 14.05 -0.44 15.94
N ILE A 195 14.05 -0.73 14.62
CA ILE A 195 14.66 -1.92 14.00
C ILE A 195 16.19 -1.83 13.96
N GLU A 196 16.77 -0.67 13.65
CA GLU A 196 18.22 -0.42 13.82
C GLU A 196 18.64 -0.66 15.26
N LEU A 197 17.96 -0.01 16.21
CA LEU A 197 18.30 -0.03 17.64
C LEU A 197 18.27 -1.45 18.24
N ARG A 198 17.46 -2.36 17.69
CA ARG A 198 17.37 -3.78 18.10
C ARG A 198 18.18 -4.73 17.22
N GLY A 199 18.84 -4.26 16.15
CA GLY A 199 19.57 -5.12 15.22
C GLY A 199 18.67 -6.06 14.40
N LEU A 200 17.42 -5.68 14.14
CA LEU A 200 16.40 -6.54 13.50
C LEU A 200 16.33 -6.41 11.97
N LYS A 201 17.29 -5.72 11.34
CA LYS A 201 17.34 -5.40 9.90
C LYS A 201 17.15 -6.60 8.96
N ASP A 202 17.66 -7.77 9.34
CA ASP A 202 17.58 -9.00 8.54
C ASP A 202 16.33 -9.86 8.86
N GLN A 203 15.51 -9.40 9.81
CA GLN A 203 14.34 -10.13 10.32
C GLN A 203 13.02 -9.38 10.13
N VAL A 204 13.05 -8.03 10.07
CA VAL A 204 11.84 -7.19 9.97
C VAL A 204 11.99 -6.21 8.81
N PHE A 205 11.12 -6.34 7.82
CA PHE A 205 11.08 -5.53 6.60
C PHE A 205 9.87 -4.62 6.62
N VAL A 206 10.09 -3.32 6.42
CA VAL A 206 9.03 -2.29 6.55
C VAL A 206 8.93 -1.52 5.24
N SER A 207 7.77 -1.63 4.60
CA SER A 207 7.47 -0.97 3.32
C SER A 207 6.28 -0.04 3.44
N PRO A 208 6.36 1.21 2.96
CA PRO A 208 5.20 2.00 2.62
C PRO A 208 4.32 1.25 1.61
N CYS A 209 3.00 1.35 1.75
CA CYS A 209 2.04 0.70 0.86
C CYS A 209 0.84 1.59 0.52
N SER A 210 0.18 1.27 -0.59
CA SER A 210 -1.03 1.95 -1.04
C SER A 210 -2.19 1.70 -0.07
N HIS A 211 -3.34 2.32 -0.27
CA HIS A 211 -4.40 2.39 0.75
C HIS A 211 -4.89 1.03 1.28
N VAL A 212 -4.37 0.63 2.45
CA VAL A 212 -4.83 -0.53 3.21
C VAL A 212 -5.67 -0.06 4.40
N GLY A 213 -6.96 -0.42 4.39
CA GLY A 213 -7.88 -0.16 5.48
C GLY A 213 -8.85 0.98 5.16
N GLY A 214 -8.91 1.97 6.04
CA GLY A 214 -9.79 3.13 5.86
C GLY A 214 -9.37 4.31 6.72
N HIS A 215 -9.67 5.52 6.25
CA HIS A 215 -9.30 6.80 6.87
C HIS A 215 -9.72 6.95 8.33
N LYS A 216 -10.82 6.30 8.72
CA LYS A 216 -11.28 6.26 10.11
C LYS A 216 -10.25 5.63 11.05
N TYR A 217 -9.40 4.72 10.56
CA TYR A 217 -8.46 3.91 11.34
C TYR A 217 -6.98 4.26 11.08
N ALA A 218 -6.70 5.42 10.47
CA ALA A 218 -5.37 5.84 10.02
C ALA A 218 -4.29 5.75 11.11
N GLY A 219 -3.05 5.51 10.69
CA GLY A 219 -2.16 4.60 11.42
C GLY A 219 -2.49 3.14 11.11
N ASN A 220 -2.86 2.85 9.85
CA ASN A 220 -3.14 1.50 9.36
C ASN A 220 -1.82 0.81 8.97
N LEU A 221 -1.63 -0.42 9.44
CA LEU A 221 -0.56 -1.29 8.95
C LEU A 221 -0.97 -2.76 8.97
N ILE A 222 -0.23 -3.60 8.26
CA ILE A 222 -0.40 -5.06 8.26
C ILE A 222 0.97 -5.69 8.54
N ILE A 223 1.01 -6.66 9.47
CA ILE A 223 2.19 -7.45 9.77
C ILE A 223 1.93 -8.88 9.28
N PHE A 224 2.71 -9.33 8.30
CA PHE A 224 2.75 -10.72 7.87
C PHE A 224 3.97 -11.42 8.46
N SER A 225 3.78 -12.67 8.85
CA SER A 225 4.82 -13.53 9.40
C SER A 225 4.43 -14.99 9.25
N GLN A 226 5.43 -15.86 9.30
CA GLN A 226 5.25 -17.30 9.43
C GLN A 226 5.57 -17.70 10.88
N ASP A 227 4.68 -18.46 11.51
CA ASP A 227 4.93 -19.02 12.85
C ASP A 227 5.84 -20.27 12.80
N SER A 228 6.16 -20.79 13.98
CA SER A 228 6.99 -22.00 14.15
C SER A 228 6.38 -23.28 13.56
N GLU A 229 5.07 -23.30 13.31
CA GLU A 229 4.37 -24.42 12.67
C GLU A 229 4.34 -24.30 11.13
N GLY A 230 4.88 -23.20 10.58
CA GLY A 230 4.86 -22.91 9.15
C GLY A 230 3.58 -22.24 8.67
N LYS A 231 2.68 -21.87 9.58
CA LYS A 231 1.41 -21.21 9.23
C LYS A 231 1.65 -19.71 9.11
N VAL A 232 1.18 -19.15 8.00
CA VAL A 232 1.38 -17.73 7.68
C VAL A 232 0.17 -16.91 8.12
N SER A 233 0.46 -15.83 8.83
CA SER A 233 -0.51 -14.89 9.36
C SER A 233 -0.41 -13.54 8.64
N GLY A 234 -1.45 -12.70 8.80
CA GLY A 234 -1.47 -11.33 8.27
C GLY A 234 -2.34 -10.47 9.16
N HIS A 235 -1.78 -9.92 10.24
CA HIS A 235 -2.50 -9.17 11.26
C HIS A 235 -2.59 -7.69 10.90
N TRP A 236 -3.82 -7.18 10.85
CA TRP A 236 -4.12 -5.79 10.56
C TRP A 236 -4.22 -4.99 11.84
N TYR A 237 -3.61 -3.82 11.83
CA TYR A 237 -3.65 -2.85 12.92
C TYR A 237 -4.17 -1.50 12.43
N GLY A 238 -4.72 -0.71 13.35
CA GLY A 238 -5.18 0.65 13.12
C GLY A 238 -5.01 1.49 14.38
N TYR A 239 -5.08 2.82 14.24
CA TYR A 239 -4.72 3.75 15.33
C TYR A 239 -3.32 3.55 15.90
N VAL A 240 -2.39 2.99 15.13
CA VAL A 240 -0.99 2.87 15.53
C VAL A 240 -0.37 4.27 15.58
N THR A 241 0.29 4.59 16.69
CA THR A 241 1.07 5.81 16.91
C THR A 241 2.57 5.48 16.96
N PRO A 242 3.48 6.47 16.89
CA PRO A 242 4.91 6.23 17.07
C PRO A 242 5.26 5.52 18.39
N ASP A 243 4.52 5.83 19.48
CA ASP A 243 4.70 5.23 20.81
C ASP A 243 4.26 3.74 20.86
N ASP A 244 3.42 3.31 19.92
CA ASP A 244 3.00 1.90 19.79
C ASP A 244 4.04 1.04 19.05
N VAL A 245 4.97 1.63 18.29
CA VAL A 245 5.95 0.90 17.47
C VAL A 245 6.86 -0.02 18.32
N PRO A 246 7.45 0.43 19.44
CA PRO A 246 8.16 -0.47 20.36
C PRO A 246 7.27 -1.62 20.85
N THR A 247 5.99 -1.35 21.17
CA THR A 247 5.05 -2.39 21.63
C THR A 247 4.79 -3.44 20.55
N LEU A 248 4.64 -3.04 19.28
CA LEU A 248 4.46 -3.97 18.16
C LEU A 248 5.71 -4.83 17.91
N LEU A 249 6.91 -4.26 18.10
CA LEU A 249 8.17 -5.01 18.02
C LEU A 249 8.32 -6.00 19.19
N ASP A 250 8.10 -5.52 20.41
CA ASP A 250 8.43 -6.25 21.64
C ASP A 250 7.32 -7.25 22.08
N GLN A 251 6.08 -7.09 21.61
CA GLN A 251 4.98 -8.05 21.84
C GLN A 251 4.71 -8.94 20.62
N HIS A 252 4.30 -8.34 19.49
CA HIS A 252 3.89 -9.14 18.33
C HIS A 252 5.07 -9.80 17.63
N ILE A 253 6.13 -9.04 17.30
CA ILE A 253 7.26 -9.57 16.54
C ILE A 253 8.19 -10.44 17.42
N ALA A 254 8.46 -10.04 18.66
CA ALA A 254 9.38 -10.76 19.54
C ALA A 254 8.75 -11.97 20.26
N LYS A 255 7.43 -11.97 20.53
CA LYS A 255 6.75 -13.04 21.28
C LYS A 255 5.58 -13.72 20.56
N GLY A 256 5.11 -13.17 19.44
CA GLY A 256 3.88 -13.63 18.79
C GLY A 256 2.58 -13.13 19.46
N GLU A 257 2.66 -12.21 20.43
CA GLU A 257 1.50 -11.71 21.19
C GLU A 257 0.77 -10.59 20.43
N ILE A 258 -0.54 -10.75 20.17
CA ILE A 258 -1.31 -9.75 19.42
C ILE A 258 -1.65 -8.54 20.29
N VAL A 259 -1.30 -7.35 19.81
CA VAL A 259 -1.59 -6.06 20.48
C VAL A 259 -3.08 -5.72 20.30
N GLU A 260 -3.96 -6.33 21.11
CA GLU A 260 -5.42 -6.30 20.94
C GLU A 260 -6.02 -4.90 20.79
N LYS A 261 -5.53 -3.92 21.58
CA LYS A 261 -6.02 -2.52 21.56
C LYS A 261 -5.92 -1.86 20.17
N LEU A 262 -5.00 -2.33 19.33
CA LEU A 262 -4.74 -1.84 17.97
C LEU A 262 -5.27 -2.80 16.89
N TRP A 263 -5.65 -4.04 17.26
CA TRP A 263 -5.90 -5.12 16.32
C TRP A 263 -7.26 -4.99 15.63
N ARG A 264 -7.25 -5.11 14.30
CA ARG A 264 -8.44 -4.97 13.45
C ARG A 264 -8.96 -6.28 12.88
N GLY A 265 -8.09 -7.26 12.67
CA GLY A 265 -8.43 -8.52 12.01
C GLY A 265 -7.20 -9.25 11.48
N GLN A 266 -7.41 -10.42 10.88
CA GLN A 266 -6.36 -11.28 10.34
C GLN A 266 -6.79 -11.82 8.98
N MET A 267 -5.83 -11.99 8.06
CA MET A 267 -6.02 -12.73 6.81
C MET A 267 -6.48 -14.17 7.08
N GLY A 268 -7.35 -14.72 6.21
CA GLY A 268 -7.89 -16.07 6.34
C GLY A 268 -8.91 -16.29 7.47
N SER A 269 -9.16 -15.29 8.33
CA SER A 269 -10.11 -15.42 9.44
C SER A 269 -11.55 -15.11 8.98
N SER A 270 -12.40 -16.13 8.99
CA SER A 270 -13.86 -15.97 8.91
C SER A 270 -14.40 -15.30 10.19
N LYS A 271 -15.59 -14.71 10.11
CA LYS A 271 -16.20 -13.96 11.23
C LYS A 271 -16.54 -14.85 12.44
N GLU A 272 -16.62 -16.16 12.26
CA GLU A 272 -17.11 -17.12 13.26
C GLU A 272 -16.01 -17.64 14.20
N ARG A 273 -14.73 -17.60 13.82
CA ARG A 273 -13.60 -18.13 14.64
C ARG A 273 -13.27 -17.32 15.92
N LYS A 274 -14.10 -16.34 16.30
CA LYS A 274 -13.85 -15.46 17.46
C LYS A 274 -14.28 -16.01 18.81
N VAL A 275 -15.06 -17.09 18.88
CA VAL A 275 -15.62 -17.59 20.16
C VAL A 275 -14.74 -18.63 20.84
N ASP A 276 -13.87 -19.31 20.09
CA ASP A 276 -13.14 -20.48 20.57
C ASP A 276 -11.66 -20.16 20.90
N ASP A 277 -10.94 -19.43 20.04
CA ASP A 277 -9.53 -19.06 20.31
C ASP A 277 -9.37 -18.20 21.58
N LEU A 278 -10.31 -17.30 21.87
CA LEU A 278 -10.28 -16.48 23.09
C LEU A 278 -10.47 -17.31 24.38
N LYS A 279 -11.13 -18.48 24.31
CA LYS A 279 -11.33 -19.37 25.48
C LYS A 279 -10.15 -20.29 25.75
N LEU A 280 -9.26 -20.46 24.78
CA LEU A 280 -8.10 -21.34 24.89
C LEU A 280 -6.92 -20.69 25.63
N GLN A 281 -6.88 -19.35 25.75
CA GLN A 281 -5.82 -18.65 26.48
C GLN A 281 -6.13 -18.38 27.96
N GLU A 282 -7.40 -18.30 28.38
CA GLU A 282 -7.74 -18.04 29.81
C GLU A 282 -7.65 -19.28 30.72
N ASN A 283 -7.66 -20.51 30.17
CA ASN A 283 -7.70 -21.75 30.95
C ASN A 283 -6.33 -22.45 31.13
N GLY A 284 -5.24 -21.67 31.20
CA GLY A 284 -3.88 -22.14 31.51
C GLY A 284 -3.66 -22.58 32.97
N GLY A 285 -4.55 -23.38 33.54
CA GLY A 285 -4.47 -23.92 34.91
C GLY A 285 -3.89 -25.34 34.96
N THR A 286 -2.94 -25.58 35.87
CA THR A 286 -2.13 -26.80 35.94
C THR A 286 -2.87 -28.07 36.40
N ALA A 287 -2.84 -29.14 35.58
CA ALA A 287 -2.94 -30.53 36.05
C ALA A 287 -2.42 -31.55 35.00
N TYR A 288 -1.52 -32.44 35.41
CA TYR A 288 -1.09 -33.62 34.62
C TYR A 288 -2.10 -34.79 34.79
N PRO A 289 -2.06 -35.84 33.94
CA PRO A 289 -3.27 -36.51 33.46
C PRO A 289 -3.71 -37.72 34.28
N ASN A 290 -4.96 -38.12 34.06
CA ASN A 290 -5.35 -39.53 34.08
C ASN A 290 -6.39 -39.78 32.98
N GLY A 291 -6.21 -40.87 32.23
CA GLY A 291 -7.00 -41.13 31.03
C GLY A 291 -8.33 -41.83 31.30
N ALA A 292 -9.32 -41.53 30.48
CA ALA A 292 -10.45 -42.42 30.21
C ALA A 292 -10.90 -42.23 28.75
N ASN A 293 -10.94 -43.33 28.01
CA ASN A 293 -11.52 -43.43 26.68
C ASN A 293 -13.06 -43.41 26.79
N LEU A 294 -13.78 -42.64 25.95
CA LEU A 294 -15.15 -42.96 25.52
C LEU A 294 -15.69 -41.98 24.45
N GLU A 295 -15.69 -42.50 23.21
CA GLU A 295 -16.75 -42.48 22.19
C GLU A 295 -17.55 -41.20 21.83
N ILE A 296 -17.59 -40.99 20.52
CA ILE A 296 -18.44 -40.07 19.76
C ILE A 296 -19.93 -40.33 20.02
N ARG A 297 -20.73 -39.27 20.16
CA ARG A 297 -22.16 -39.34 19.79
C ARG A 297 -22.71 -38.02 19.28
N GLU A 298 -22.95 -37.98 17.97
CA GLU A 298 -23.72 -36.93 17.31
C GLU A 298 -25.16 -36.88 17.83
N LYS A 299 -25.72 -35.69 17.96
CA LYS A 299 -27.17 -35.47 17.94
C LYS A 299 -27.51 -34.21 17.17
N GLU A 300 -28.01 -34.42 15.97
CA GLU A 300 -28.86 -33.44 15.29
C GLU A 300 -30.09 -33.14 16.15
N THR A 301 -30.56 -31.89 16.15
CA THR A 301 -31.96 -31.60 16.48
C THR A 301 -32.42 -30.38 15.68
N GLN A 302 -33.25 -30.60 14.67
CA GLN A 302 -34.00 -29.53 14.03
C GLN A 302 -35.11 -29.05 14.99
N GLY A 303 -35.25 -27.74 15.15
CA GLY A 303 -36.30 -27.12 15.96
C GLY A 303 -36.71 -25.78 15.35
N SER A 304 -37.95 -25.69 14.87
CA SER A 304 -38.44 -24.57 14.06
C SER A 304 -39.15 -23.49 14.89
N SER A 305 -39.25 -22.30 14.30
CA SER A 305 -40.36 -21.34 14.43
C SER A 305 -40.27 -20.12 15.41
N THR A 306 -39.81 -19.01 14.83
CA THR A 306 -40.43 -17.67 14.77
C THR A 306 -40.62 -16.71 15.98
N LYS A 307 -40.25 -15.45 15.68
CA LYS A 307 -40.90 -14.15 15.99
C LYS A 307 -40.55 -13.39 17.29
N GLY A 308 -39.84 -12.27 17.09
CA GLY A 308 -39.71 -11.13 18.01
C GLY A 308 -38.94 -10.00 17.32
N ASN A 309 -39.58 -8.85 17.08
CA ASN A 309 -39.03 -7.77 16.24
C ASN A 309 -38.64 -6.57 17.12
N MET A 310 -37.41 -6.05 16.97
CA MET A 310 -37.05 -4.73 17.49
C MET A 310 -35.96 -4.11 16.61
N LYS A 311 -36.32 -3.00 15.94
CA LYS A 311 -35.38 -2.15 15.20
C LYS A 311 -34.84 -1.07 16.15
N ASP A 312 -33.53 -0.83 16.11
CA ASP A 312 -32.95 0.45 15.64
C ASP A 312 -31.48 0.59 16.09
N SER A 313 -30.57 0.73 15.11
CA SER A 313 -29.41 1.65 15.14
C SER A 313 -28.52 1.49 13.90
N SER A 314 -28.54 2.52 13.03
CA SER A 314 -27.45 2.89 12.11
C SER A 314 -26.66 1.77 11.38
N SER A 315 -27.30 1.12 10.41
CA SER A 315 -26.60 0.38 9.34
C SER A 315 -25.98 1.36 8.33
N CYS A 316 -24.69 1.67 8.45
CA CYS A 316 -23.96 2.43 7.43
C CYS A 316 -23.24 1.52 6.41
N CYS A 317 -23.61 1.67 5.14
CA CYS A 317 -22.85 1.29 3.94
C CYS A 317 -22.51 -0.21 3.74
N GLN A 318 -23.49 -1.00 3.29
CA GLN A 318 -23.22 -2.26 2.58
C GLN A 318 -22.83 -1.99 1.12
N GLY A 319 -21.55 -1.72 0.86
CA GLY A 319 -20.99 -1.74 -0.48
C GLY A 319 -20.65 -3.16 -0.90
N ALA A 320 -21.39 -3.73 -1.87
CA ALA A 320 -21.03 -5.04 -2.42
C ALA A 320 -19.81 -4.92 -3.35
N LYS A 321 -18.83 -5.82 -3.15
CA LYS A 321 -17.51 -5.92 -3.81
C LYS A 321 -16.45 -4.99 -3.20
N GLY A 322 -15.31 -5.58 -2.83
CA GLY A 322 -14.16 -4.87 -2.28
C GLY A 322 -13.56 -3.89 -3.27
N PHE A 323 -14.04 -2.64 -3.23
CA PHE A 323 -13.29 -1.44 -3.62
C PHE A 323 -13.97 -0.21 -2.99
N SER A 324 -13.38 0.29 -1.90
CA SER A 324 -13.54 1.62 -1.27
C SER A 324 -14.90 2.36 -1.39
N CYS A 325 -15.59 2.51 -0.26
CA CYS A 325 -16.62 3.54 -0.08
C CYS A 325 -16.05 4.79 0.61
N CYS A 326 -15.83 5.86 -0.16
CA CYS A 326 -15.95 7.26 0.26
C CYS A 326 -16.20 8.11 -1.00
N ARG A 327 -17.13 9.07 -0.91
CA ARG A 327 -17.50 10.00 -1.99
C ARG A 327 -17.31 11.40 -1.43
N ASP A 328 -16.46 12.21 -2.05
CA ASP A 328 -16.27 13.59 -1.62
C ASP A 328 -17.53 14.42 -1.86
N GLU A 329 -17.92 15.21 -0.87
CA GLU A 329 -18.92 16.27 -1.05
C GLU A 329 -18.27 17.47 -1.74
N ARG A 330 -18.40 17.55 -3.06
CA ARG A 330 -18.32 18.83 -3.78
C ARG A 330 -19.73 19.28 -4.15
N LYS A 331 -20.13 20.43 -3.60
CA LYS A 331 -21.27 21.21 -4.09
C LYS A 331 -20.83 21.91 -5.36
N GLU A 332 -21.44 21.58 -6.48
CA GLU A 332 -21.39 22.38 -7.71
C GLU A 332 -22.76 23.01 -7.93
N GLU A 333 -22.78 24.33 -8.10
CA GLU A 333 -23.99 25.07 -8.48
C GLU A 333 -24.33 24.78 -9.95
N LYS A 334 -25.61 24.56 -10.23
CA LYS A 334 -26.10 24.39 -11.60
C LYS A 334 -26.28 25.75 -12.28
N SER A 335 -25.54 25.99 -13.35
CA SER A 335 -26.07 26.71 -14.50
C SER A 335 -26.21 25.73 -15.66
N GLY A 336 -27.44 25.57 -16.16
CA GLY A 336 -27.73 24.66 -17.27
C GLY A 336 -27.72 25.39 -18.60
N ILE A 337 -27.48 24.65 -19.68
CA ILE A 337 -28.13 24.81 -20.98
C ILE A 337 -28.17 23.40 -21.61
N GLU A 338 -29.34 23.01 -22.09
CA GLU A 338 -29.54 21.74 -22.78
C GLU A 338 -29.01 21.82 -24.23
N ASN A 339 -28.55 20.71 -24.80
CA ASN A 339 -28.93 20.31 -26.16
C ASN A 339 -28.48 18.87 -26.52
N LYS A 340 -29.46 18.10 -27.00
CA LYS A 340 -29.38 16.84 -27.76
C LYS A 340 -30.65 16.83 -28.65
N PRO A 341 -30.77 16.01 -29.71
CA PRO A 341 -29.88 14.91 -30.14
C PRO A 341 -29.52 14.97 -31.65
N ASN A 342 -28.68 14.04 -32.13
CA ASN A 342 -29.16 13.06 -33.11
C ASN A 342 -28.24 11.83 -33.24
N ALA A 343 -28.79 10.71 -33.67
CA ALA A 343 -28.06 9.50 -34.01
C ALA A 343 -28.01 9.32 -35.53
N LYS A 344 -26.90 8.78 -36.06
CA LYS A 344 -26.87 8.16 -37.39
C LYS A 344 -25.85 7.04 -37.43
N TYR A 345 -26.28 5.92 -38.00
CA TYR A 345 -25.45 4.74 -38.23
C TYR A 345 -24.51 4.95 -39.43
N GLY A 346 -23.35 4.30 -39.40
CA GLY A 346 -22.71 3.86 -40.65
C GLY A 346 -21.18 3.94 -40.72
N LEU A 347 -20.61 2.79 -41.12
CA LEU A 347 -19.31 2.61 -41.77
C LEU A 347 -18.05 2.53 -40.88
N CYS A 348 -17.34 1.41 -41.02
CA CYS A 348 -15.98 1.23 -40.51
C CYS A 348 -15.02 2.18 -41.24
N SER A 349 -14.13 2.82 -40.48
CA SER A 349 -12.97 3.54 -41.02
C SER A 349 -11.71 3.10 -40.28
N LEU A 350 -10.63 2.88 -41.03
CA LEU A 350 -9.33 2.40 -40.57
C LEU A 350 -8.51 3.51 -39.88
N SER A 351 -9.07 4.16 -38.85
CA SER A 351 -8.44 5.29 -38.15
C SER A 351 -8.32 5.13 -36.63
N ALA A 352 -8.75 4.01 -36.06
CA ALA A 352 -8.69 3.74 -34.61
C ALA A 352 -7.39 3.05 -34.13
N TRP A 353 -6.35 2.99 -34.98
CA TRP A 353 -5.10 2.26 -34.71
C TRP A 353 -3.83 3.13 -34.74
N MET A 354 -3.97 4.46 -34.81
CA MET A 354 -2.83 5.40 -34.95
C MET A 354 -2.77 6.54 -33.91
N GLU A 355 -3.54 6.48 -32.81
CA GLU A 355 -3.49 7.51 -31.75
C GLU A 355 -3.28 6.93 -30.35
N THR A 356 -2.07 6.43 -30.10
CA THR A 356 -1.28 6.64 -28.87
C THR A 356 0.13 6.09 -29.11
N TRP A 357 1.04 6.92 -29.62
CA TRP A 357 2.48 6.68 -29.55
C TRP A 357 3.05 7.75 -28.63
N GLU A 358 3.71 7.35 -27.55
CA GLU A 358 4.41 8.30 -26.69
C GLU A 358 5.77 8.66 -27.32
N LYS A 359 6.36 9.78 -26.88
CA LYS A 359 7.57 10.34 -27.54
C LYS A 359 8.75 9.35 -27.52
N ASP A 360 8.81 8.51 -26.50
CA ASP A 360 9.90 7.55 -26.32
C ASP A 360 9.74 6.33 -27.24
N ASP A 361 8.50 5.90 -27.54
CA ASP A 361 8.21 4.88 -28.57
C ASP A 361 8.65 5.37 -29.96
N PHE A 362 8.38 6.64 -30.28
CA PHE A 362 8.83 7.25 -31.54
C PHE A 362 10.36 7.30 -31.64
N LEU A 363 11.06 7.65 -30.56
CA LEU A 363 12.52 7.68 -30.52
C LEU A 363 13.12 6.27 -30.63
N ALA A 364 12.55 5.28 -29.95
CA ALA A 364 12.97 3.88 -30.04
C ALA A 364 12.76 3.32 -31.47
N ALA A 365 11.59 3.55 -32.07
CA ALA A 365 11.31 3.15 -33.45
C ALA A 365 12.25 3.83 -34.45
N ALA A 366 12.51 5.13 -34.30
CA ALA A 366 13.43 5.87 -35.15
C ALA A 366 14.88 5.34 -35.04
N ALA A 367 15.33 4.99 -33.83
CA ALA A 367 16.65 4.41 -33.59
C ALA A 367 16.81 3.03 -34.28
N VAL A 368 15.79 2.17 -34.19
CA VAL A 368 15.78 0.85 -34.87
C VAL A 368 15.81 1.02 -36.40
N ILE A 369 15.00 1.94 -36.95
CA ILE A 369 14.98 2.22 -38.40
C ILE A 369 16.36 2.76 -38.86
N GLY A 370 16.97 3.67 -38.08
CA GLY A 370 18.30 4.21 -38.36
C GLY A 370 19.40 3.15 -38.34
N ALA A 371 19.34 2.20 -37.40
CA ALA A 371 20.28 1.07 -37.33
C ALA A 371 20.14 0.14 -38.56
N VAL A 372 18.90 -0.24 -38.92
CA VAL A 372 18.63 -1.10 -40.09
C VAL A 372 19.08 -0.42 -41.39
N ALA A 373 18.80 0.87 -41.57
CA ALA A 373 19.25 1.64 -42.73
C ALA A 373 20.79 1.70 -42.81
N SER A 374 21.47 1.92 -41.69
CA SER A 374 22.94 1.93 -41.62
C SER A 374 23.56 0.59 -42.00
N ILE A 375 22.99 -0.52 -41.52
CA ILE A 375 23.41 -1.89 -41.88
C ILE A 375 23.18 -2.15 -43.37
N ALA A 376 22.04 -1.76 -43.93
CA ALA A 376 21.74 -1.92 -45.35
C ALA A 376 22.70 -1.13 -46.25
N VAL A 377 23.03 0.10 -45.86
CA VAL A 377 24.03 0.93 -46.56
C VAL A 377 25.42 0.29 -46.50
N ALA A 378 25.88 -0.14 -45.31
CA ALA A 378 27.17 -0.82 -45.14
C ALA A 378 27.26 -2.11 -45.97
N TYR A 379 26.20 -2.93 -45.99
CA TYR A 379 26.10 -4.11 -46.82
C TYR A 379 26.13 -3.78 -48.32
N SER A 380 25.52 -2.68 -48.74
CA SER A 380 25.55 -2.23 -50.15
C SER A 380 26.95 -1.82 -50.61
N PHE A 381 27.77 -1.23 -49.73
CA PHE A 381 29.18 -0.93 -50.01
C PHE A 381 30.02 -2.22 -50.05
N TYR A 382 29.86 -3.11 -49.07
CA TYR A 382 30.56 -4.40 -49.03
C TYR A 382 30.33 -5.22 -50.32
N LYS A 383 29.07 -5.34 -50.76
CA LYS A 383 28.69 -6.05 -52.00
C LYS A 383 29.21 -5.38 -53.29
N ARG A 384 29.69 -4.14 -53.22
CA ARG A 384 30.22 -3.37 -54.37
C ARG A 384 31.75 -3.31 -54.39
N SER A 385 32.42 -3.90 -53.39
CA SER A 385 33.87 -3.96 -53.24
C SER A 385 34.45 -5.37 -53.34
N GLY A 386 33.62 -6.37 -53.65
CA GLY A 386 34.00 -7.73 -54.07
C GLY A 386 33.33 -8.08 -55.38
#